data_AF-A0A060BMT8-F1
#
_entry.id   AF-A0A060BMT8-F1
#
_cell.length_a   1.000
_cell.length_b   1.000
_cell.length_c   1.000
_cell.angle_alpha   90.00
_cell.angle_beta   90.00
_cell.angle_gamma   90.00
#
_symmetry.space_group_name_H-M   'P 1'
#
loop_
_entity.id
_entity.type
_entity.pdbx_description
1 polymer ?
#
loop_
_entity_poly.entity_id
_entity_poly.type
_entity_poly.pdbx_seq_one_letter_code
_entity_poly.pdbx_strand_id
1 'polypeptide(L)'
;SGTDVKVTEGPHLYRINGYYYLFAAEGGTMYEHQESVARSRTLDANSFSTMPGNPLLSNFDTPDAYLQKQGHGALVDTPSGEWYYASLCGRPWRHDTEPSHGVRGWCTLGRETSIQKVEWDSQGCPESSAAAQGTRYVEAPATPSPR
;
A
#
# COMPACT_ATOMS: atom_id res chain seq x y z
N SER A 1 8.83 -10.48 -13.47
CA SER A 1 9.62 -9.26 -13.23
C SER A 1 8.66 -8.13 -12.94
N GLY A 2 8.92 -7.33 -11.90
CA GLY A 2 8.20 -6.08 -11.65
C GLY A 2 8.96 -4.87 -12.15
N THR A 3 8.88 -3.76 -11.42
CA THR A 3 9.46 -2.46 -11.80
C THR A 3 10.95 -2.36 -11.52
N ASP A 4 11.52 -1.16 -11.69
CA ASP A 4 12.90 -0.87 -11.33
C ASP A 4 13.15 -0.78 -9.82
N VAL A 5 12.11 -0.78 -8.99
CA VAL A 5 12.23 -0.89 -7.52
C VAL A 5 12.68 -2.29 -7.07
N LYS A 6 12.48 -3.31 -7.93
CA LYS A 6 12.90 -4.71 -7.72
C LYS A 6 12.23 -5.36 -6.49
N VAL A 7 12.67 -6.59 -6.19
CA VAL A 7 12.17 -7.41 -5.06
C VAL A 7 10.63 -7.52 -5.07
N THR A 8 10.08 -7.74 -6.26
CA THR A 8 8.63 -7.87 -6.44
C THR A 8 8.12 -9.16 -5.78
N GLU A 9 7.17 -9.03 -4.86
CA GLU A 9 6.63 -10.13 -4.06
C GLU A 9 5.14 -9.90 -3.71
N GLY A 10 4.54 -10.81 -2.95
CA GLY A 10 3.17 -10.68 -2.42
C GLY A 10 2.06 -10.40 -3.46
N PRO A 11 2.02 -11.08 -4.62
CA PRO A 11 1.05 -10.73 -5.67
C PRO A 11 -0.38 -11.11 -5.28
N HIS A 12 -1.31 -10.15 -5.40
CA HIS A 12 -2.75 -10.36 -5.28
C HIS A 12 -3.48 -9.88 -6.54
N LEU A 13 -4.33 -10.75 -7.10
CA LEU A 13 -5.16 -10.44 -8.28
C LEU A 13 -6.60 -10.16 -7.88
N TYR A 14 -7.15 -9.06 -8.42
CA TYR A 14 -8.54 -8.67 -8.24
C TYR A 14 -9.20 -8.39 -9.59
N ARG A 15 -10.46 -8.80 -9.76
CA ARG A 15 -11.24 -8.45 -10.94
C ARG A 15 -12.25 -7.37 -10.60
N ILE A 16 -12.01 -6.15 -11.08
CA ILE A 16 -12.79 -4.95 -10.72
C ILE A 16 -13.15 -4.23 -12.02
N ASN A 17 -14.43 -3.93 -12.22
CA ASN A 17 -14.93 -3.12 -13.35
C ASN A 17 -14.40 -3.56 -14.74
N GLY A 18 -14.32 -4.88 -14.98
CA GLY A 18 -13.88 -5.44 -16.26
C GLY A 18 -12.36 -5.48 -16.48
N TYR A 19 -11.56 -5.10 -15.49
CA TYR A 19 -10.10 -5.21 -15.50
C TYR A 19 -9.61 -6.22 -14.45
N TYR A 20 -8.44 -6.79 -14.69
CA TYR A 20 -7.63 -7.46 -13.69
C TYR A 20 -6.62 -6.47 -13.12
N TYR A 21 -6.60 -6.33 -11.80
CA TYR A 21 -5.63 -5.54 -11.05
C TYR A 21 -4.68 -6.50 -10.35
N LEU A 22 -3.38 -6.24 -10.49
CA LEU A 22 -2.30 -6.92 -9.80
C LEU A 22 -1.70 -5.94 -8.79
N PHE A 23 -1.90 -6.23 -7.51
CA PHE A 23 -1.21 -5.56 -6.41
C PHE A 23 0.00 -6.42 -6.06
N ALA A 24 1.17 -5.81 -5.91
CA ALA A 24 2.38 -6.49 -5.50
C ALA A 24 3.29 -5.55 -4.72
N ALA A 25 3.94 -6.09 -3.70
CA ALA A 25 4.95 -5.38 -2.95
C ALA A 25 6.27 -5.33 -3.73
N GLU A 26 7.05 -4.26 -3.55
CA GLU A 26 8.37 -4.05 -4.14
C GLU A 26 9.33 -3.42 -3.12
N GLY A 27 10.62 -3.44 -3.42
CA GLY A 27 11.67 -2.80 -2.60
C GLY A 27 12.12 -3.62 -1.37
N GLY A 28 11.47 -4.76 -1.12
CA GLY A 28 11.69 -5.60 0.06
C GLY A 28 11.08 -5.00 1.32
N THR A 29 11.14 -5.72 2.45
CA THR A 29 10.37 -5.36 3.67
C THR A 29 11.06 -4.32 4.58
N MET A 30 11.97 -3.50 4.04
CA MET A 30 12.73 -2.47 4.77
C MET A 30 12.12 -1.07 4.58
N TYR A 31 12.91 0.01 4.62
CA TYR A 31 12.38 1.38 4.54
C TYR A 31 12.05 1.81 3.11
N GLU A 32 12.52 1.06 2.13
CA GLU A 32 12.25 1.13 0.70
C GLU A 32 10.95 0.39 0.30
N HIS A 33 10.30 -0.28 1.26
CA HIS A 33 9.10 -1.07 0.99
C HIS A 33 7.98 -0.21 0.41
N GLN A 34 7.32 -0.76 -0.61
CA GLN A 34 6.18 -0.12 -1.24
C GLN A 34 5.19 -1.14 -1.81
N GLU A 35 3.96 -0.70 -2.03
CA GLU A 35 2.94 -1.45 -2.78
C GLU A 35 2.72 -0.80 -4.14
N SER A 36 2.82 -1.58 -5.21
CA SER A 36 2.61 -1.14 -6.59
C SER A 36 1.39 -1.83 -7.18
N VAL A 37 0.66 -1.12 -8.04
CA VAL A 37 -0.51 -1.65 -8.77
C VAL A 37 -0.25 -1.65 -10.27
N ALA A 38 -0.64 -2.73 -10.93
CA ALA A 38 -0.72 -2.81 -12.38
C ALA A 38 -2.11 -3.31 -12.79
N ARG A 39 -2.54 -3.05 -14.04
CA ARG A 39 -3.78 -3.62 -14.57
C ARG A 39 -3.66 -4.14 -15.99
N SER A 40 -4.57 -5.04 -16.34
CA SER A 40 -4.77 -5.58 -17.68
C SER A 40 -6.25 -5.89 -17.94
N ARG A 41 -6.64 -6.00 -19.22
CA ARG A 41 -7.95 -6.55 -19.62
C ARG A 41 -7.94 -8.07 -19.74
N THR A 42 -6.78 -8.70 -19.79
CA THR A 42 -6.60 -10.16 -19.88
C THR A 42 -5.64 -10.66 -18.81
N LEU A 43 -5.52 -11.98 -18.64
CA LEU A 43 -4.53 -12.60 -17.76
C LEU A 43 -3.28 -13.06 -18.53
N ASP A 44 -3.13 -12.64 -19.78
CA ASP A 44 -2.01 -13.07 -20.61
C ASP A 44 -0.70 -12.58 -20.03
N ALA A 45 0.35 -13.38 -20.23
CA ALA A 45 1.70 -13.00 -19.86
C ALA A 45 2.07 -11.64 -20.50
N ASN A 46 2.67 -10.75 -19.71
CA ASN A 46 3.10 -9.40 -20.12
C ASN A 46 1.97 -8.45 -20.54
N SER A 47 0.71 -8.74 -20.24
CA SER A 47 -0.42 -7.84 -20.55
C SER A 47 -0.63 -6.71 -19.54
N PHE A 48 -0.04 -6.84 -18.34
CA PHE A 48 -0.19 -5.87 -17.26
C PHE A 48 0.68 -4.64 -17.48
N SER A 49 0.09 -3.46 -17.33
CA SER A 49 0.78 -2.16 -17.31
C SER A 49 0.66 -1.53 -15.93
N THR A 50 1.74 -0.95 -15.42
CA THR A 50 1.75 -0.26 -14.12
C THR A 50 0.82 0.95 -14.13
N MET A 51 0.20 1.22 -13.00
CA MET A 51 -0.72 2.34 -12.87
C MET A 51 0.01 3.69 -12.78
N PRO A 52 -0.53 4.76 -13.40
CA PRO A 52 -0.10 6.11 -13.10
C PRO A 52 -0.43 6.42 -11.64
N GLY A 53 0.54 6.94 -10.87
CA GLY A 53 0.35 7.22 -9.45
C GLY A 53 0.94 6.17 -8.49
N ASN A 54 1.56 5.10 -8.99
CA ASN A 54 2.38 4.23 -8.13
C ASN A 54 3.49 5.01 -7.41
N PRO A 55 3.86 4.60 -6.18
CA PRO A 55 3.28 3.48 -5.43
C PRO A 55 1.95 3.83 -4.73
N LEU A 56 1.09 2.83 -4.53
CA LEU A 56 -0.15 2.95 -3.74
C LEU A 56 0.16 3.31 -2.28
N LEU A 57 1.15 2.62 -1.69
CA LEU A 57 1.66 2.87 -0.35
C LEU A 57 3.18 2.85 -0.37
N SER A 58 3.80 3.84 0.27
CA SER A 58 5.24 3.87 0.57
C SER A 58 5.53 4.94 1.60
N ASN A 59 6.54 4.70 2.44
CA ASN A 59 7.05 5.71 3.38
C ASN A 59 8.50 6.12 3.05
N PHE A 60 9.03 5.74 1.90
CA PHE A 60 10.42 5.98 1.54
C PHE A 60 10.77 7.48 1.55
N ASP A 61 9.91 8.32 0.96
CA ASP A 61 10.08 9.77 0.89
C ASP A 61 9.43 10.53 2.06
N THR A 62 8.86 9.83 3.03
CA THR A 62 8.19 10.41 4.21
C THR A 62 8.77 9.84 5.51
N PRO A 63 10.05 10.10 5.82
CA PRO A 63 10.78 9.46 6.93
C PRO A 63 10.28 9.83 8.33
N ASP A 64 9.41 10.85 8.43
CA ASP A 64 8.79 11.31 9.68
C ASP A 64 7.35 10.82 9.84
N ALA A 65 6.80 10.07 8.88
CA ALA A 65 5.49 9.46 8.99
C ALA A 65 5.45 8.47 10.18
N TYR A 66 4.35 8.49 10.93
CA TYR A 66 4.15 7.65 12.12
C TYR A 66 4.24 6.14 11.80
N LEU A 67 3.74 5.76 10.62
CA LEU A 67 3.91 4.43 10.04
C LEU A 67 5.09 4.47 9.06
N GLN A 68 5.88 3.41 9.04
CA GLN A 68 6.94 3.20 8.07
C GLN A 68 6.79 1.82 7.42
N LYS A 69 7.54 1.57 6.36
CA LYS A 69 7.64 0.25 5.71
C LYS A 69 6.31 -0.31 5.20
N GLN A 70 5.34 0.55 4.86
CA GLN A 70 4.05 0.08 4.36
C GLN A 70 4.18 -0.61 3.00
N GLY A 71 3.53 -1.77 2.88
CA GLY A 71 3.49 -2.61 1.68
C GLY A 71 3.01 -4.01 2.03
N HIS A 72 3.04 -4.93 1.07
CA HIS A 72 2.71 -6.36 1.25
C HIS A 72 1.36 -6.54 1.91
N GLY A 73 0.32 -6.21 1.15
CA GLY A 73 -1.03 -6.13 1.67
C GLY A 73 -2.08 -6.82 0.82
N ALA A 74 -3.33 -6.57 1.17
CA ALA A 74 -4.50 -7.06 0.45
C ALA A 74 -5.60 -6.01 0.45
N LEU A 75 -6.21 -5.84 -0.72
CA LEU A 75 -7.37 -4.99 -0.95
C LEU A 75 -8.66 -5.71 -0.53
N VAL A 76 -9.58 -4.97 0.06
CA VAL A 76 -10.93 -5.45 0.43
C VAL A 76 -11.97 -4.34 0.22
N ASP A 77 -13.16 -4.71 -0.26
CA ASP A 77 -14.33 -3.84 -0.28
C ASP A 77 -15.28 -4.16 0.87
N THR A 78 -16.11 -3.18 1.20
CA THR A 78 -17.12 -3.26 2.25
C THR A 78 -18.52 -3.38 1.63
N PRO A 79 -19.54 -3.82 2.39
CA PRO A 79 -20.91 -3.85 1.88
C PRO A 79 -21.48 -2.48 1.47
N SER A 80 -20.92 -1.37 1.96
CA SER A 80 -21.25 0.00 1.55
C SER A 80 -20.55 0.42 0.24
N GLY A 81 -19.63 -0.38 -0.29
CA GLY A 81 -18.86 -0.09 -1.49
C GLY A 81 -17.56 0.69 -1.26
N GLU A 82 -17.19 0.94 0.01
CA GLU A 82 -15.90 1.54 0.36
C GLU A 82 -14.77 0.53 0.27
N TRP A 83 -13.56 0.99 -0.07
CA TRP A 83 -12.37 0.17 -0.23
C TRP A 83 -11.34 0.45 0.84
N TYR A 84 -10.67 -0.60 1.29
CA TYR A 84 -9.59 -0.55 2.26
C TYR A 84 -8.45 -1.47 1.85
N TYR A 85 -7.25 -1.14 2.28
CA TYR A 85 -6.05 -1.91 2.00
C TYR A 85 -5.36 -2.23 3.32
N ALA A 86 -5.36 -3.51 3.70
CA ALA A 86 -4.59 -3.98 4.84
C ALA A 86 -3.15 -4.21 4.39
N SER A 87 -2.17 -3.69 5.12
CA SER A 87 -0.74 -3.82 4.77
C SER A 87 0.10 -4.02 6.03
N LEU A 88 1.28 -4.62 5.89
CA LEU A 88 2.24 -4.57 6.99
C LEU A 88 2.80 -3.16 7.16
N CYS A 89 3.29 -2.82 8.34
CA CYS A 89 4.01 -1.59 8.63
C CYS A 89 5.04 -1.82 9.75
N GLY A 90 5.86 -0.82 10.01
CA GLY A 90 6.73 -0.76 11.19
C GLY A 90 6.60 0.60 11.89
N ARG A 91 6.72 0.59 13.22
CA ARG A 91 6.81 1.80 14.04
C ARG A 91 8.20 1.90 14.67
N PRO A 92 9.12 2.66 14.07
CA PRO A 92 10.47 2.75 14.57
C PRO A 92 10.52 3.57 15.86
N TRP A 93 11.21 3.04 16.86
CA TRP A 93 11.70 3.83 17.99
C TRP A 93 13.09 4.40 17.65
N ARG A 94 13.41 5.59 18.17
CA ARG A 94 14.67 6.29 17.91
C ARG A 94 15.33 6.70 19.21
N HIS A 95 16.65 6.69 19.24
CA HIS A 95 17.42 7.33 20.31
C HIS A 95 17.54 8.82 20.03
N ASP A 96 17.48 9.66 21.06
CA ASP A 96 17.67 11.11 20.93
C ASP A 96 19.06 11.50 20.40
N THR A 97 20.03 10.57 20.44
CA THR A 97 21.40 10.77 19.95
C THR A 97 21.60 10.36 18.48
N GLU A 98 20.58 9.82 17.81
CA GLU A 98 20.66 9.36 16.41
C GLU A 98 20.14 10.42 15.43
N PRO A 99 20.72 10.55 14.22
CA PRO A 99 20.20 11.45 13.19
C PRO A 99 18.79 11.04 12.73
N SER A 100 17.88 12.01 12.60
CA SER A 100 16.47 11.77 12.20
C SER A 100 16.30 11.07 10.84
N HIS A 101 17.23 11.23 9.91
CA HIS A 101 17.17 10.61 8.58
C HIS A 101 18.34 9.64 8.31
N GLY A 102 19.13 9.32 9.32
CA GLY A 102 20.23 8.35 9.23
C GLY A 102 19.72 6.94 9.49
N VAL A 103 19.96 6.44 10.70
CA VAL A 103 19.29 5.23 11.18
C VAL A 103 17.80 5.59 11.30
N ARG A 104 16.97 5.16 10.34
CA ARG A 104 15.52 5.47 10.30
C ARG A 104 14.73 4.91 11.50
N GLY A 105 15.44 4.29 12.45
CA GLY A 105 15.02 3.82 13.76
C GLY A 105 14.87 2.30 13.81
N TRP A 106 14.42 1.82 14.97
CA TRP A 106 14.43 0.41 15.34
C TRP A 106 13.01 -0.07 15.61
N CYS A 107 12.53 -1.03 14.82
CA CYS A 107 11.19 -1.61 14.97
C CYS A 107 11.25 -2.80 15.94
N THR A 108 11.31 -2.54 17.25
CA THR A 108 11.41 -3.59 18.30
C THR A 108 10.17 -4.47 18.39
N LEU A 109 9.02 -4.01 17.89
CA LEU A 109 7.77 -4.76 17.79
C LEU A 109 7.70 -5.66 16.53
N GLY A 110 8.74 -5.65 15.70
CA GLY A 110 8.72 -6.33 14.40
C GLY A 110 7.87 -5.56 13.38
N ARG A 111 7.12 -6.32 12.56
CA ARG A 111 6.16 -5.77 11.60
C ARG A 111 4.76 -5.93 12.16
N GLU A 112 3.96 -4.88 12.04
CA GLU A 112 2.59 -4.79 12.52
C GLU A 112 1.64 -4.69 11.32
N THR A 113 0.32 -4.77 11.55
CA THR A 113 -0.68 -4.60 10.48
C THR A 113 -1.37 -3.26 10.61
N SER A 114 -1.43 -2.51 9.51
CA SER A 114 -2.24 -1.30 9.34
C SER A 114 -3.34 -1.54 8.30
N ILE A 115 -4.33 -0.66 8.28
CA ILE A 115 -5.38 -0.61 7.25
C ILE A 115 -5.45 0.84 6.77
N GLN A 116 -5.45 1.09 5.46
CA GLN A 116 -5.64 2.42 4.87
C GLN A 116 -6.93 2.44 4.04
N LYS A 117 -7.63 3.58 4.00
CA LYS A 117 -8.80 3.76 3.12
C LYS A 117 -8.30 4.02 1.70
N VAL A 118 -8.95 3.39 0.72
CA VAL A 118 -8.61 3.48 -0.71
C VAL A 118 -9.75 4.15 -1.45
N GLU A 119 -9.38 5.09 -2.30
CA GLU A 119 -10.27 5.76 -3.24
C GLU A 119 -9.88 5.39 -4.67
N TRP A 120 -10.80 5.58 -5.60
CA TRP A 120 -10.60 5.25 -7.01
C TRP A 120 -10.86 6.49 -7.84
N ASP A 121 -9.89 6.85 -8.68
CA ASP A 121 -10.04 7.99 -9.57
C ASP A 121 -11.00 7.69 -10.74
N SER A 122 -11.28 8.72 -11.56
CA SER A 122 -12.13 8.59 -12.74
C SER A 122 -11.60 7.63 -13.82
N GLN A 123 -10.31 7.26 -13.76
CA GLN A 123 -9.65 6.33 -14.68
C GLN A 123 -9.58 4.91 -14.11
N GLY A 124 -10.08 4.69 -12.88
CA GLY A 124 -10.00 3.42 -12.18
C GLY A 124 -8.62 3.12 -11.61
N CYS A 125 -7.84 4.13 -11.24
CA CYS A 125 -6.59 3.97 -10.49
C CYS A 125 -6.88 4.06 -8.99
N PRO A 126 -6.42 3.08 -8.17
CA PRO A 126 -6.57 3.14 -6.73
C PRO A 126 -5.53 4.07 -6.11
N GLU A 127 -5.94 4.86 -5.12
CA GLU A 127 -5.07 5.71 -4.32
C GLU A 127 -5.42 5.62 -2.84
N SER A 128 -4.44 5.77 -1.96
CA SER A 128 -4.69 5.93 -0.52
C SER A 128 -5.30 7.31 -0.28
N SER A 129 -6.40 7.38 0.49
CA SER A 129 -7.07 8.66 0.82
C SER A 129 -6.21 9.60 1.66
N ALA A 130 -5.09 9.10 2.21
CA ALA A 130 -4.10 9.85 2.98
C ALA A 130 -2.75 9.98 2.25
N ALA A 131 -2.78 9.92 0.90
CA ALA A 131 -1.59 9.77 0.04
C ALA A 131 -0.78 8.49 0.35
N ALA A 132 0.30 8.25 -0.40
CA ALA A 132 1.09 7.02 -0.32
C ALA A 132 1.67 6.74 1.09
N GLN A 133 1.90 7.78 1.89
CA GLN A 133 2.41 7.63 3.25
C GLN A 133 1.40 7.02 4.24
N GLY A 134 0.11 7.02 3.90
CA GLY A 134 -0.96 6.60 4.81
C GLY A 134 -1.09 7.47 6.06
N THR A 135 -1.99 7.07 6.96
CA THR A 135 -2.26 7.79 8.21
C THR A 135 -2.35 6.84 9.40
N ARG A 136 -2.12 7.39 10.60
CA ARG A 136 -2.30 6.69 11.88
C ARG A 136 -3.77 6.46 12.21
N TYR A 137 -4.63 7.39 11.81
CA TYR A 137 -6.07 7.35 12.11
C TYR A 137 -6.84 7.33 10.81
N VAL A 138 -7.59 6.27 10.61
CA VAL A 138 -8.29 5.97 9.36
C VAL A 138 -9.78 6.02 9.65
N GLU A 139 -10.54 6.63 8.75
CA GLU A 139 -11.99 6.68 8.87
C GLU A 139 -12.57 5.26 8.84
N ALA A 140 -13.37 4.92 9.85
CA ALA A 140 -14.06 3.64 9.91
C ALA A 140 -15.07 3.52 8.76
N PRO A 141 -15.34 2.30 8.26
CA PRO A 141 -16.33 2.12 7.20
C PRO A 141 -17.71 2.58 7.65
N ALA A 142 -18.48 3.13 6.71
CA ALA A 142 -19.85 3.51 6.92
C ALA A 142 -20.67 2.28 7.36
N THR A 143 -21.61 2.50 8.28
CA THR A 143 -22.53 1.43 8.67
C THR A 143 -23.41 1.09 7.47
N PRO A 144 -23.47 -0.18 7.03
CA PRO A 144 -24.33 -0.55 5.92
C PRO A 144 -25.78 -0.26 6.28
N SER A 145 -26.56 0.22 5.31
CA SER A 145 -28.01 0.28 5.48
C SER A 145 -28.54 -1.14 5.75
N PRO A 146 -29.51 -1.33 6.68
CA PRO A 146 -30.12 -2.62 6.87
C PRO A 146 -30.68 -3.10 5.52
N ARG A 147 -30.39 -4.36 5.17
CA ARG A 147 -30.98 -5.00 3.98
C ARG A 147 -32.47 -5.24 4.14
#